data_AF-A0A970EXU9-F1
#
_entry.id   AF-A0A970EXU9-F1
#
_cell.length_a   1.000
_cell.length_b   1.000
_cell.length_c   1.000
_cell.angle_alpha   90.00
_cell.angle_beta   90.00
_cell.angle_gamma   90.00
#
_symmetry.space_group_name_H-M   'P 1'
#
loop_
_entity.id
_entity.type
_entity.pdbx_description
1 polymer ?
#
loop_
_entity_poly.entity_id
_entity_poly.type
_entity_poly.pdbx_seq_one_letter_code
_entity_poly.pdbx_strand_id
1 'polypeptide(L)'
;RINAGKYLLLMHTVNSIGDEIDSVSAAAIIGNLENADAITPDQASLIMAALSSRSMASVPPSLRRKVRAAILKEMLIVCSDES
;
A
#
# COMPACT_ATOMS: atom_id res chain seq x y z
N ARG A 1 -8.53 22.33 -4.23
CA ARG A 1 -8.86 21.46 -5.40
C ARG A 1 -7.83 20.37 -5.66
N ILE A 2 -6.55 20.57 -5.30
CA ILE A 2 -5.45 19.60 -5.51
C ILE A 2 -5.59 18.32 -4.65
N ASN A 3 -6.19 18.40 -3.44
CA ASN A 3 -6.30 17.25 -2.52
C ASN A 3 -7.37 16.20 -2.88
N ALA A 4 -8.45 16.59 -3.57
CA ALA A 4 -9.58 15.69 -3.81
C ALA A 4 -9.25 14.53 -4.78
N GLY A 5 -8.38 14.78 -5.77
CA GLY A 5 -7.94 13.77 -6.72
C GLY A 5 -7.05 12.71 -6.08
N LYS A 6 -6.09 13.14 -5.26
CA LYS A 6 -5.20 12.26 -4.48
C LYS A 6 -5.99 11.35 -3.55
N TYR A 7 -6.88 11.93 -2.75
CA TYR A 7 -7.73 11.17 -1.82
C TYR A 7 -8.59 10.12 -2.56
N LEU A 8 -9.23 10.49 -3.66
CA LEU A 8 -10.05 9.56 -4.44
C LEU A 8 -9.21 8.41 -5.03
N LEU A 9 -8.01 8.70 -5.52
CA LEU A 9 -7.10 7.68 -6.06
C LEU A 9 -6.64 6.70 -4.98
N LEU A 10 -6.30 7.19 -3.78
CA LEU A 10 -5.94 6.34 -2.65
C LEU A 10 -7.11 5.46 -2.22
N MET A 11 -8.30 6.03 -2.05
CA MET A 11 -9.48 5.26 -1.66
C MET A 11 -9.91 4.24 -2.71
N HIS A 12 -9.84 4.60 -4.00
CA HIS A 12 -10.08 3.65 -5.08
C HIS A 12 -9.06 2.50 -5.05
N THR A 13 -7.79 2.81 -4.80
CA THR A 13 -6.74 1.80 -4.66
C THR A 13 -7.00 0.89 -3.47
N VAL A 14 -7.34 1.43 -2.30
CA VAL A 14 -7.70 0.65 -1.10
C VAL A 14 -8.85 -0.32 -1.40
N ASN A 15 -9.91 0.16 -2.06
CA ASN A 15 -11.07 -0.66 -2.42
C ASN A 15 -10.75 -1.72 -3.48
N SER A 16 -9.72 -1.53 -4.30
CA SER A 16 -9.29 -2.49 -5.31
C SER A 16 -8.40 -3.60 -4.76
N ILE A 17 -7.80 -3.40 -3.57
CA ILE A 17 -6.98 -4.42 -2.90
C ILE A 17 -7.92 -5.43 -2.25
N GLY A 18 -7.93 -6.65 -2.78
CA GLY A 18 -8.68 -7.78 -2.20
C GLY A 18 -8.10 -8.26 -0.87
N ASP A 19 -8.48 -9.48 -0.48
CA ASP A 19 -8.03 -10.07 0.79
C ASP A 19 -6.58 -10.57 0.76
N GLU A 20 -5.97 -10.67 -0.43
CA GLU A 20 -4.61 -11.16 -0.63
C GLU A 20 -3.87 -10.34 -1.67
N ILE A 21 -2.58 -10.13 -1.45
CA ILE A 21 -1.68 -9.52 -2.44
C ILE A 21 -0.29 -10.14 -2.35
N ASP A 22 0.35 -10.41 -3.49
CA ASP A 22 1.78 -10.73 -3.51
C ASP A 22 2.66 -9.47 -3.55
N SER A 23 3.96 -9.69 -3.37
CA SER A 23 4.94 -8.60 -3.33
C SER A 23 5.08 -7.85 -4.65
N VAL A 24 4.85 -8.52 -5.80
CA VAL A 24 5.01 -7.90 -7.12
C VAL A 24 3.83 -6.96 -7.38
N SER A 25 2.60 -7.42 -7.13
CA SER A 25 1.41 -6.57 -7.22
C SER A 25 1.46 -5.41 -6.24
N ALA A 26 1.91 -5.63 -4.99
CA ALA A 26 2.07 -4.54 -4.02
C ALA A 26 3.08 -3.48 -4.50
N ALA A 27 4.24 -3.91 -5.02
CA ALA A 27 5.24 -3.00 -5.57
C ALA A 27 4.69 -2.19 -6.76
N ALA A 28 3.95 -2.83 -7.66
CA ALA A 28 3.32 -2.17 -8.80
C ALA A 28 2.30 -1.10 -8.36
N ILE A 29 1.46 -1.42 -7.36
CA ILE A 29 0.51 -0.45 -6.79
C ILE A 29 1.25 0.75 -6.19
N ILE A 30 2.28 0.51 -5.38
CA ILE A 30 3.05 1.59 -4.74
C ILE A 30 3.76 2.46 -5.78
N GLY A 31 4.39 1.86 -6.79
CA GLY A 31 5.03 2.63 -7.86
C GLY A 31 4.03 3.46 -8.67
N ASN A 32 2.82 2.94 -8.91
CA ASN A 32 1.76 3.70 -9.59
C ASN A 32 1.28 4.89 -8.75
N LEU A 33 1.15 4.72 -7.43
CA LEU A 33 0.74 5.78 -6.52
C LEU A 33 1.83 6.87 -6.38
N GLU A 34 3.10 6.47 -6.30
CA GLU A 34 4.24 7.38 -6.26
C GLU A 34 4.35 8.19 -7.56
N ASN A 35 4.26 7.53 -8.73
CA ASN A 35 4.29 8.19 -10.04
C ASN A 35 3.11 9.16 -10.26
N ALA A 36 1.99 8.96 -9.54
CA ALA A 36 0.83 9.84 -9.58
C ALA A 36 0.87 10.95 -8.53
N ASP A 37 1.99 11.13 -7.83
CA ASP A 37 2.15 12.05 -6.69
C ASP A 37 1.11 11.82 -5.57
N ALA A 38 0.55 10.61 -5.49
CA ALA A 38 -0.48 10.25 -4.52
C ALA A 38 0.10 9.82 -3.17
N ILE A 39 1.37 9.42 -3.15
CA ILE A 39 2.17 9.20 -1.95
C ILE A 39 3.58 9.76 -2.20
N THR A 40 4.28 10.12 -1.13
CA THR A 40 5.68 10.55 -1.21
C THR A 40 6.63 9.36 -1.39
N PRO A 41 7.86 9.58 -1.89
CA PRO A 41 8.89 8.53 -1.96
C PRO A 41 9.22 7.91 -0.59
N ASP A 42 9.16 8.71 0.48
CA ASP A 42 9.37 8.24 1.85
C ASP A 42 8.23 7.32 2.31
N GLN A 43 6.98 7.68 2.02
CA GLN A 43 5.81 6.82 2.26
C GLN A 43 5.90 5.52 1.46
N ALA A 44 6.26 5.60 0.17
CA ALA A 44 6.45 4.43 -0.69
C ALA A 44 7.52 3.48 -0.11
N SER A 45 8.67 4.04 0.27
CA SER A 45 9.78 3.27 0.88
C SER A 45 9.39 2.63 2.20
N LEU A 46 8.68 3.37 3.07
CA LEU A 46 8.20 2.87 4.36
C LEU A 46 7.21 1.72 4.19
N ILE A 47 6.24 1.86 3.28
CA ILE A 47 5.27 0.81 2.98
C ILE A 47 5.98 -0.43 2.42
N MET A 48 6.90 -0.26 1.47
CA MET A 48 7.64 -1.38 0.89
C MET A 48 8.52 -2.11 1.92
N ALA A 49 9.11 -1.38 2.86
CA ALA A 49 9.84 -1.97 3.98
C ALA A 49 8.90 -2.83 4.87
N ALA A 50 7.72 -2.32 5.20
CA ALA A 50 6.72 -3.03 6.00
C ALA A 50 6.22 -4.31 5.31
N LEU A 51 6.07 -4.31 3.98
CA LEU A 51 5.59 -5.44 3.20
C LEU A 51 6.69 -6.43 2.76
N SER A 52 7.95 -6.12 3.06
CA SER A 52 9.12 -6.89 2.61
C SER A 52 9.09 -8.32 3.11
N SER A 53 9.78 -9.22 2.39
CA SER A 53 9.95 -10.61 2.83
C SER A 53 10.61 -10.72 4.22
N ARG A 54 11.46 -9.75 4.58
CA ARG A 54 12.12 -9.68 5.89
C ARG A 54 11.12 -9.39 7.00
N SER A 55 10.23 -8.41 6.80
CA SER A 55 9.16 -8.08 7.77
C SER A 55 8.16 -9.21 7.94
N MET A 56 8.00 -10.05 6.92
CA MET A 56 7.12 -11.22 6.94
C MET A 56 7.81 -12.52 7.38
N ALA A 57 9.05 -12.48 7.86
CA ALA A 57 9.84 -13.68 8.15
C ALA A 57 9.18 -14.60 9.20
N SER A 58 8.54 -14.02 10.21
CA SER A 58 7.81 -14.73 11.27
C SER A 58 6.38 -15.13 10.88
N VAL A 59 5.87 -14.65 9.75
CA VAL A 59 4.51 -14.93 9.28
C VAL A 59 4.50 -16.24 8.49
N PRO A 60 3.60 -17.20 8.80
CA PRO A 60 3.45 -18.43 8.01
C PRO A 60 3.24 -18.13 6.52
N PRO A 61 3.90 -18.85 5.59
CA PRO A 61 3.83 -18.55 4.15
C PRO A 61 2.39 -18.43 3.60
N SER A 62 1.48 -19.28 4.07
CA SER A 62 0.06 -19.28 3.70
C SER A 62 -0.70 -18.02 4.10
N LEU A 63 -0.21 -17.26 5.09
CA LEU A 63 -0.85 -16.04 5.58
C LEU A 63 -0.19 -14.76 5.05
N ARG A 64 1.00 -14.83 4.46
CA ARG A 64 1.78 -13.64 4.07
C ARG A 64 1.03 -12.73 3.11
N ARG A 65 0.30 -13.29 2.14
CA ARG A 65 -0.46 -12.47 1.17
C ARG A 65 -1.62 -11.73 1.84
N LYS A 66 -2.28 -12.37 2.80
CA LYS A 66 -3.36 -11.76 3.59
C LYS A 66 -2.86 -10.64 4.48
N VAL A 67 -1.78 -10.91 5.21
CA VAL A 67 -1.14 -9.91 6.09
C VAL A 67 -0.64 -8.71 5.28
N ARG A 68 -0.03 -8.94 4.10
CA ARG A 68 0.37 -7.85 3.22
C ARG A 68 -0.82 -6.99 2.76
N ALA A 69 -1.92 -7.62 2.36
CA ALA A 69 -3.10 -6.89 1.92
C ALA A 69 -3.69 -6.04 3.05
N ALA A 70 -3.77 -6.59 4.27
CA ALA A 70 -4.24 -5.86 5.45
C ALA A 70 -3.33 -4.65 5.76
N ILE A 71 -2.02 -4.86 5.88
CA ILE A 71 -1.06 -3.78 6.19
C ILE A 71 -1.09 -2.70 5.10
N LEU A 72 -1.09 -3.09 3.83
CA LEU A 72 -1.12 -2.14 2.72
C LEU A 72 -2.38 -1.26 2.77
N LYS A 73 -3.56 -1.84 3.00
CA LYS A 73 -4.81 -1.08 3.12
C LYS A 73 -4.75 -0.06 4.26
N GLU A 74 -4.32 -0.48 5.45
CA GLU A 74 -4.22 0.41 6.61
C GLU A 74 -3.23 1.57 6.37
N MET A 75 -2.05 1.28 5.80
CA MET A 75 -1.08 2.33 5.53
C MET A 75 -1.56 3.33 4.48
N LEU A 76 -2.27 2.87 3.43
CA LEU A 76 -2.85 3.75 2.42
C LEU A 76 -3.99 4.62 2.96
N ILE A 77 -4.79 4.10 3.90
CA ILE A 77 -5.81 4.88 4.62
C ILE A 77 -5.12 6.02 5.40
N VAL A 78 -4.07 5.73 6.16
CA VAL A 78 -3.30 6.77 6.89
C VAL A 78 -2.72 7.81 5.93
N CYS A 79 -2.18 7.40 4.79
CA CYS A 79 -1.67 8.34 3.76
C CYS A 79 -2.78 9.21 3.15
N SER A 80 -4.04 8.78 3.22
CA SER A 80 -5.19 9.54 2.72
C SER A 80 -5.71 10.58 3.71
N ASP A 81 -5.48 10.36 5.01
CA ASP A 81 -5.92 11.24 6.10
C ASP A 81 -4.97 12.42 6.39
N GLU A 82 -3.75 12.42 5.84
CA GLU A 82 -2.77 13.54 5.97
C GLU A 82 -3.14 14.80 5.14
N SER A 83 -4.43 15.14 5.05
CA SER A 83 -4.94 16.29 4.26
C SER A 83 -4.94 17.61 5.02
#